data_AF-A0A2S9AU11-F1
#
_entry.id   AF-A0A2S9AU11-F1
#
_cell.length_a   1.000
_cell.length_b   1.000
_cell.length_c   1.000
_cell.angle_alpha   90.00
_cell.angle_beta   90.00
_cell.angle_gamma   90.00
#
_symmetry.space_group_name_H-M   'P 1'
#
loop_
_entity.id
_entity.type
_entity.pdbx_description
1 polymer ?
#
loop_
_entity_poly.entity_id
_entity_poly.type
_entity_poly.pdbx_seq_one_letter_code
_entity_poly.pdbx_strand_id
1 'polypeptide(L)'
;MSFGMRIWGPTGKLELDENSFTVRIIYSGVVAFITGGNRYINISIPGITPATHSAICIPIGAYPQDPNAQNNYAIQYEPSVYNGGVTVWFGNRSAPFDAINGLGPQRLLVMKDR
;
A
#
# COMPACT_ATOMS: atom_id res chain seq x y z
N MET A 1 0.27 -30.67 -1.26
CA MET A 1 0.52 -30.32 0.16
C MET A 1 0.24 -28.84 0.33
N SER A 2 -0.61 -28.47 1.28
CA SER A 2 -0.81 -27.07 1.69
C SER A 2 0.37 -26.68 2.58
N PHE A 3 0.96 -25.50 2.35
CA PHE A 3 2.04 -24.93 3.17
C PHE A 3 1.49 -23.67 3.87
N GLY A 4 1.85 -23.45 5.13
CA GLY A 4 1.35 -22.29 5.88
C GLY A 4 1.59 -22.36 7.37
N MET A 5 1.17 -21.30 8.06
CA MET A 5 1.17 -21.21 9.52
C MET A 5 -0.15 -21.74 10.06
N ARG A 6 -0.09 -22.50 11.15
CA ARG A 6 -1.24 -22.93 11.93
C ARG A 6 -1.04 -22.52 13.38
N ILE A 7 -2.10 -22.07 14.04
CA ILE A 7 -2.08 -21.68 15.45
C ILE A 7 -3.14 -22.47 16.18
N TRP A 8 -2.73 -23.10 17.28
CA TRP A 8 -3.60 -23.84 18.17
C TRP A 8 -3.80 -23.05 19.46
N GLY A 9 -5.05 -22.94 19.89
CA GLY A 9 -5.39 -22.29 21.14
C GLY A 9 -5.00 -23.13 22.37
N PRO A 10 -5.18 -22.58 23.58
CA PRO A 10 -4.87 -23.27 24.83
C PRO A 10 -5.72 -24.53 25.07
N THR A 11 -6.81 -24.71 24.32
CA THR A 11 -7.66 -25.92 24.34
C THR A 11 -7.18 -27.01 23.38
N GLY A 12 -6.07 -26.79 22.66
CA GLY A 12 -5.55 -27.72 21.64
C GLY A 12 -6.34 -27.71 20.33
N LYS A 13 -7.32 -26.83 20.16
CA LYS A 13 -8.08 -26.66 18.91
C LYS A 13 -7.32 -25.79 17.93
N LEU A 14 -7.44 -26.11 16.64
CA LEU A 14 -6.92 -25.29 15.56
C LEU A 14 -7.77 -24.01 15.46
N GLU A 15 -7.15 -22.85 15.67
CA GLU A 15 -7.84 -21.55 15.66
C GLU A 15 -7.48 -20.69 14.44
N LEU A 16 -6.26 -20.83 13.92
CA LEU A 16 -5.86 -20.23 12.64
C LEU A 16 -5.19 -21.29 11.78
N ASP A 17 -5.57 -21.32 10.51
CA ASP A 17 -5.03 -22.18 9.48
C ASP A 17 -4.75 -21.40 8.20
N GLU A 18 -4.37 -22.12 7.15
CA GLU A 18 -4.06 -21.47 5.87
C GLU A 18 -5.27 -20.72 5.32
N ASN A 19 -6.50 -21.14 5.62
CA ASN A 19 -7.75 -20.59 5.08
C ASN A 19 -8.35 -19.46 5.93
N SER A 20 -7.76 -19.18 7.10
CA SER A 20 -8.31 -18.25 8.08
C SER A 20 -8.18 -16.77 7.67
N PHE A 21 -7.30 -16.45 6.73
CA PHE A 21 -7.11 -15.08 6.23
C PHE A 21 -7.57 -14.93 4.78
N THR A 22 -8.36 -13.90 4.52
CA THR A 22 -8.85 -13.54 3.18
C THR A 22 -7.80 -12.77 2.38
N VAL A 23 -6.83 -12.14 3.05
CA VAL A 23 -5.85 -11.24 2.44
C VAL A 23 -4.44 -11.55 2.93
N ARG A 24 -3.47 -11.56 2.03
CA ARG A 24 -2.04 -11.69 2.34
C ARG A 24 -1.24 -10.52 1.78
N ILE A 25 -0.33 -9.96 2.58
CA ILE A 25 0.68 -9.02 2.07
C ILE A 25 1.74 -9.79 1.27
N ILE A 26 1.94 -9.40 0.02
CA ILE A 26 2.93 -10.00 -0.90
C ILE A 26 4.09 -9.04 -1.23
N TYR A 27 3.91 -7.75 -0.96
CA TYR A 27 4.94 -6.73 -1.11
C TYR A 27 4.77 -5.67 -0.03
N SER A 28 5.89 -5.22 0.54
CA SER A 28 5.97 -4.09 1.47
C SER A 28 7.20 -3.27 1.14
N GLY A 29 7.01 -1.99 0.82
CA GLY A 29 8.09 -1.08 0.44
C GLY A 29 7.82 0.33 0.92
N VAL A 30 8.87 1.12 1.17
CA VAL A 30 8.73 2.54 1.49
C VAL A 30 8.78 3.33 0.19
N VAL A 31 7.84 4.25 0.02
CA VAL A 31 7.71 5.15 -1.12
C VAL A 31 7.73 6.60 -0.62
N ALA A 32 8.40 7.47 -1.36
CA ALA A 32 8.46 8.90 -1.05
C ALA A 32 8.53 9.69 -2.35
N PHE A 33 7.91 10.88 -2.34
CA PHE A 33 8.04 11.83 -3.44
C PHE A 33 9.51 12.26 -3.61
N ILE A 34 9.95 12.32 -4.86
CA ILE A 34 11.27 12.84 -5.23
C ILE A 34 11.06 14.26 -5.76
N THR A 35 11.59 15.26 -5.07
CA THR A 35 11.49 16.67 -5.49
C THR A 35 12.01 16.86 -6.92
N GLY A 36 11.22 17.50 -7.77
CA GLY A 36 11.52 17.68 -9.20
C GLY A 36 11.26 16.44 -10.07
N GLY A 37 10.83 15.33 -9.46
CA GLY A 37 10.40 14.13 -10.15
C GLY A 37 8.95 14.20 -10.63
N ASN A 38 8.49 13.07 -11.19
CA ASN A 38 7.12 12.92 -11.65
C ASN A 38 6.14 12.82 -10.47
N ARG A 39 4.84 13.07 -10.72
CA ARG A 39 3.76 12.91 -9.71
C ARG A 39 3.49 11.45 -9.34
N TYR A 40 4.17 10.52 -9.98
CA TYR A 40 4.02 9.10 -9.71
C TYR A 40 5.34 8.36 -9.85
N ILE A 41 5.37 7.16 -9.27
CA ILE A 41 6.42 6.15 -9.50
C ILE A 41 5.76 4.82 -9.88
N ASN A 42 6.45 4.06 -10.73
CA ASN A 42 6.05 2.70 -11.09
C ASN A 42 6.94 1.69 -10.36
N ILE A 43 6.31 0.72 -9.71
CA ILE A 43 6.98 -0.35 -8.98
C ILE A 43 6.60 -1.67 -9.65
N SER A 44 7.60 -2.36 -10.20
CA SER A 44 7.41 -3.67 -10.82
C SER A 44 7.28 -4.74 -9.75
N ILE A 45 6.20 -5.52 -9.82
CA ILE A 45 5.90 -6.62 -8.90
C ILE A 45 5.34 -7.77 -9.74
N PRO A 46 6.19 -8.73 -10.16
CA PRO A 46 5.77 -9.82 -11.03
C PRO A 46 4.63 -10.64 -10.44
N GLY A 47 3.67 -11.03 -11.29
CA GLY A 47 2.59 -11.95 -10.93
C GLY A 47 1.36 -11.31 -10.26
N ILE A 48 1.31 -9.98 -10.14
CA ILE A 48 0.12 -9.29 -9.59
C ILE A 48 -0.82 -8.82 -10.69
N THR A 49 -2.12 -8.79 -10.39
CA THR A 49 -3.15 -8.31 -11.31
C THR A 49 -4.23 -7.55 -10.53
N PRO A 50 -4.90 -6.55 -11.13
CA PRO A 50 -6.01 -5.85 -10.47
C PRO A 50 -7.19 -6.75 -10.11
N ALA A 51 -7.32 -7.92 -10.73
CA ALA A 51 -8.43 -8.85 -10.47
C ALA A 51 -8.28 -9.63 -9.16
N THR A 52 -7.06 -9.75 -8.63
CA THR A 52 -6.74 -10.59 -7.45
C THR A 52 -5.85 -9.88 -6.44
N HIS A 53 -5.51 -8.61 -6.68
CA HIS A 53 -4.61 -7.85 -5.84
C HIS A 53 -5.11 -6.42 -5.65
N SER A 54 -4.90 -5.94 -4.44
CA SER A 54 -5.16 -4.56 -4.02
C SER A 54 -3.89 -3.95 -3.44
N ALA A 55 -3.84 -2.63 -3.36
CA ALA A 55 -2.69 -1.92 -2.81
C ALA A 55 -3.15 -0.73 -1.97
N ILE A 56 -2.42 -0.43 -0.90
CA ILE A 56 -2.63 0.76 -0.06
C ILE A 56 -1.29 1.40 0.30
N CYS A 57 -1.29 2.72 0.47
CA CYS A 57 -0.18 3.46 1.04
C CYS A 57 -0.56 3.94 2.46
N ILE A 58 0.30 3.63 3.43
CA ILE A 58 0.11 3.99 4.84
C ILE A 58 1.20 5.00 5.23
N PRO A 59 0.88 6.20 5.73
CA PRO A 59 1.86 7.13 6.27
C PRO A 59 2.70 6.48 7.38
N ILE A 60 4.03 6.66 7.33
CA ILE A 60 4.95 6.13 8.36
C ILE A 60 5.64 7.23 9.18
N GLY A 61 5.45 8.49 8.79
CA GLY A 61 5.90 9.65 9.55
C GLY A 61 4.88 10.08 10.60
N ALA A 62 5.30 10.96 11.51
CA ALA A 62 4.38 11.62 12.42
C ALA A 62 3.35 12.43 11.61
N TYR A 63 2.07 12.24 11.91
CA TYR A 63 1.02 13.04 11.29
C TYR A 63 1.16 14.48 11.77
N PRO A 64 1.25 15.47 10.86
CA PRO A 64 1.44 16.85 11.28
C PRO A 64 0.20 17.34 12.05
N GLN A 65 0.42 17.97 13.20
CA GLN A 65 -0.64 18.71 13.89
C GLN A 65 -0.87 20.03 13.17
N ASP A 66 -1.59 19.96 12.05
CA ASP A 66 -1.90 21.11 11.23
C ASP A 66 -3.33 21.60 11.49
N PRO A 67 -3.51 22.78 12.12
CA PRO A 67 -4.84 23.32 12.42
C PRO A 67 -5.65 23.71 11.18
N ASN A 68 -5.00 23.87 10.01
CA ASN A 68 -5.64 24.36 8.78
C ASN A 68 -5.83 23.28 7.70
N ALA A 69 -5.35 22.06 7.95
CA ALA A 69 -5.40 20.94 6.99
C ALA A 69 -4.79 21.28 5.60
N GLN A 70 -3.73 22.10 5.56
CA GLN A 70 -2.96 22.50 4.37
C GLN A 70 -1.55 21.90 4.31
N ASN A 71 -1.22 20.92 5.16
CA ASN A 71 0.13 20.34 5.22
C ASN A 71 0.32 19.19 4.22
N ASN A 72 1.24 19.35 3.29
CA ASN A 72 1.56 18.34 2.28
C ASN A 72 2.11 17.03 2.86
N TYR A 73 2.62 17.02 4.09
CA TYR A 73 3.01 15.79 4.79
C TYR A 73 1.82 14.96 5.28
N ALA A 74 0.61 15.52 5.28
CA ALA A 74 -0.64 14.82 5.60
C ALA A 74 -1.32 14.18 4.37
N ILE A 75 -0.85 14.48 3.15
CA ILE A 75 -1.46 13.95 1.91
C ILE A 75 -1.14 12.47 1.76
N GLN A 76 -2.16 11.63 1.65
CA GLN A 76 -2.02 10.20 1.35
C GLN A 76 -1.71 9.96 -0.13
N TYR A 77 -0.84 8.98 -0.42
CA TYR A 77 -0.56 8.55 -1.78
C TYR A 77 -1.63 7.58 -2.28
N GLU A 78 -1.89 7.61 -3.58
CA GLU A 78 -2.89 6.77 -4.23
C GLU A 78 -2.20 5.68 -5.06
N PRO A 79 -2.22 4.41 -4.63
CA PRO A 79 -1.72 3.31 -5.44
C PRO A 79 -2.77 2.83 -6.44
N SER A 80 -2.32 2.46 -7.64
CA SER A 80 -3.12 1.84 -8.69
C SER A 80 -2.42 0.57 -9.15
N VAL A 81 -3.04 -0.59 -8.93
CA VAL A 81 -2.53 -1.87 -9.39
C VAL A 81 -2.73 -1.98 -10.91
N TYR A 82 -1.73 -2.52 -11.61
CA TYR A 82 -1.82 -2.94 -13.01
C TYR A 82 -1.18 -4.34 -13.15
N ASN A 83 -1.29 -4.94 -14.33
CA ASN A 83 -0.71 -6.26 -14.55
C ASN A 83 0.83 -6.20 -14.41
N GLY A 84 1.38 -6.87 -13.41
CA GLY A 84 2.81 -6.92 -13.13
C GLY A 84 3.37 -5.74 -12.32
N GLY A 85 2.54 -4.86 -11.75
CA GLY A 85 3.06 -3.78 -10.91
C GLY A 85 2.03 -2.83 -10.31
N VAL A 86 2.53 -1.81 -9.63
CA VAL A 86 1.74 -0.75 -9.01
C VAL A 86 2.29 0.61 -9.43
N THR A 87 1.40 1.51 -9.84
CA THR A 87 1.70 2.93 -9.97
C THR A 87 1.31 3.60 -8.67
N VAL A 88 2.23 4.28 -8.00
CA VAL A 88 1.95 5.07 -6.81
C VAL A 88 1.93 6.53 -7.20
N TRP A 89 0.78 7.18 -7.07
CA TRP A 89 0.61 8.61 -7.27
C TRP A 89 0.84 9.33 -5.95
N PHE A 90 1.62 10.40 -5.95
CA PHE A 90 1.95 11.18 -4.77
C PHE A 90 0.82 12.16 -4.37
N GLY A 91 -0.43 11.74 -4.54
CA GLY A 91 -1.64 12.52 -4.35
C GLY A 91 -2.78 11.93 -5.19
N ASN A 92 -3.87 12.67 -5.35
CA ASN A 92 -5.00 12.24 -6.18
C ASN A 92 -4.56 12.07 -7.64
N ARG A 93 -4.78 10.88 -8.21
CA ARG A 93 -4.34 10.54 -9.58
C ARG A 93 -5.04 11.34 -10.69
N SER A 94 -6.22 11.88 -10.40
CA SER A 94 -7.04 12.66 -11.33
C SER A 94 -6.75 14.17 -11.23
N ALA A 95 -5.85 14.59 -10.34
CA ALA A 95 -5.47 15.98 -10.19
C ALA A 95 -4.68 16.49 -11.41
N PRO A 96 -4.73 17.81 -11.70
CA PRO A 96 -3.94 18.39 -12.77
C PRO A 96 -2.44 18.25 -12.52
N PHE A 97 -1.64 18.40 -13.57
CA PHE A 97 -0.19 18.22 -13.53
C PHE A 97 0.52 19.06 -12.44
N ASP A 98 0.03 20.27 -12.19
CA ASP A 98 0.57 21.25 -11.25
C ASP A 98 -0.03 21.16 -9.84
N ALA A 99 -0.89 20.17 -9.58
CA ALA A 99 -1.49 20.02 -8.25
C ALA A 99 -0.44 19.77 -7.15
N ILE A 100 -0.86 19.88 -5.89
CA ILE A 100 0.03 19.63 -4.76
C ILE A 100 0.35 18.13 -4.69
N ASN A 101 1.62 17.79 -4.41
CA ASN A 101 2.04 16.43 -4.09
C ASN A 101 2.26 16.29 -2.58
N GLY A 102 1.97 15.10 -2.06
CA GLY A 102 2.36 14.72 -0.73
C GLY A 102 3.87 14.55 -0.60
N LEU A 103 4.42 14.93 0.55
CA LEU A 103 5.87 14.92 0.80
C LEU A 103 6.29 13.86 1.82
N GLY A 104 5.34 13.35 2.61
CA GLY A 104 5.63 12.38 3.67
C GLY A 104 5.94 10.99 3.11
N PRO A 105 6.94 10.26 3.64
CA PRO A 105 7.17 8.87 3.24
C PRO A 105 5.99 7.99 3.69
N GLN A 106 5.64 7.02 2.85
CA GLN A 106 4.54 6.08 3.10
C GLN A 106 5.00 4.66 2.81
N ARG A 107 4.38 3.68 3.47
CA ARG A 107 4.59 2.26 3.20
C ARG A 107 3.53 1.79 2.22
N LEU A 108 3.97 1.39 1.02
CA LEU A 108 3.16 0.65 0.09
C LEU A 108 3.02 -0.79 0.58
N LEU A 109 1.79 -1.25 0.75
CA LEU A 109 1.45 -2.65 0.94
C LEU A 109 0.68 -3.12 -0.28
N VAL A 110 1.12 -4.22 -0.89
CA VAL A 110 0.35 -4.92 -1.93
C VAL A 110 -0.13 -6.23 -1.36
N MET A 111 -1.42 -6.45 -1.55
CA MET A 111 -2.19 -7.51 -0.97
C MET A 111 -2.72 -8.40 -2.08
N LYS A 112 -2.74 -9.70 -1.82
CA LYS A 112 -3.42 -10.68 -2.64
C LYS A 112 -4.70 -11.08 -1.93
N ASP A 113 -5.81 -10.95 -2.64
CA ASP A 113 -7.12 -11.42 -2.22
C ASP A 113 -7.27 -12.89 -2.64
N ARG A 114 -7.94 -13.67 -1.80
CA ARG A 114 -8.17 -15.10 -2.05
C ARG A 114 -9.31 -15.39 -3.01
#